data_AF-A0A6B0UMW6-F1
#
_entry.id   AF-A0A6B0UMW6-F1
#
_cell.length_a   1.000
_cell.length_b   1.000
_cell.length_c   1.000
_cell.angle_alpha   90.00
_cell.angle_beta   90.00
_cell.angle_gamma   90.00
#
_symmetry.space_group_name_H-M   'P 1'
#
loop_
_entity.id
_entity.type
_entity.pdbx_description
1 polymer ?
#
loop_
_entity_poly.entity_id
_entity_poly.type
_entity_poly.pdbx_seq_one_letter_code
_entity_poly.pdbx_strand_id
1 'polypeptide(L)'
;RNSEKAENSANACQQEDDELVDLGGYKVNKAVIDMLKLGPAKTAATYARELLRQVFTAEELLGKSITGKQSNAHKEKEARPQLDPIRVNAVVKYTCTKFHLLKETAVRSSLSSMLNKGKE
;
A
#
# COMPACT_ATOMS: atom_id res chain seq x y z
N ARG A 1 22.03 4.90 49.99
CA ARG A 1 20.54 4.94 50.09
C ARG A 1 20.25 6.41 50.40
N ASN A 2 19.73 7.27 49.52
CA ASN A 2 18.81 7.18 48.38
C ASN A 2 19.48 7.83 47.14
N SER A 3 19.28 7.49 45.87
CA SER A 3 18.13 6.99 45.11
C SER A 3 16.97 7.98 44.99
N GLU A 4 17.11 9.06 44.23
CA GLU A 4 15.94 9.67 43.61
C GLU A 4 16.25 10.22 42.22
N LYS A 5 15.48 9.68 41.28
CA LYS A 5 15.53 9.74 39.84
C LYS A 5 14.56 10.85 39.45
N ALA A 6 15.02 11.90 38.79
CA ALA A 6 14.14 12.92 38.23
C ALA A 6 14.13 12.74 36.71
N GLU A 7 13.08 12.07 36.24
CA GLU A 7 12.79 11.77 34.85
C GLU A 7 12.33 13.07 34.17
N ASN A 8 13.21 13.67 33.36
CA ASN A 8 12.89 14.85 32.58
C ASN A 8 12.14 14.44 31.30
N SER A 9 10.84 14.19 31.46
CA SER A 9 9.75 14.49 30.51
C SER A 9 10.12 14.49 29.02
N ALA A 10 10.01 13.31 28.40
CA ALA A 10 9.83 13.15 26.97
C ALA A 10 8.31 13.17 26.65
N ASN A 11 7.80 14.28 26.12
CA ASN A 11 6.64 14.29 25.22
C ASN A 11 6.33 15.72 24.75
N ALA A 12 7.00 16.12 23.68
CA ALA A 12 6.64 17.31 22.91
C ALA A 12 6.91 17.04 21.43
N CYS A 13 6.16 16.10 20.84
CA CYS A 13 6.04 15.95 19.40
C CYS A 13 4.55 15.98 19.06
N GLN A 14 4.00 17.19 19.14
CA GLN A 14 3.01 17.76 18.22
C GLN A 14 1.93 16.80 17.68
N GLN A 15 0.69 17.01 18.13
CA GLN A 15 -0.51 16.68 17.37
C GLN A 15 -0.42 17.40 16.02
N GLU A 16 0.05 16.70 15.01
CA GLU A 16 -0.23 17.08 13.63
C GLU A 16 -1.65 16.59 13.34
N ASP A 17 -2.53 17.45 12.87
CA ASP A 17 -3.81 17.03 12.31
C ASP A 17 -3.53 15.91 11.29
N ASP A 18 -3.79 14.65 11.67
CA ASP A 18 -3.73 13.48 10.81
C ASP A 18 -4.83 13.63 9.76
N GLU A 19 -4.64 14.52 8.78
CA GLU A 19 -5.57 14.71 7.69
C GLU A 19 -5.59 13.40 6.89
N LEU A 20 -6.71 12.69 6.97
CA LEU A 20 -6.87 11.40 6.31
C LEU A 20 -7.49 11.59 4.93
N VAL A 21 -6.87 11.01 3.90
CA VAL A 21 -7.38 10.94 2.54
C VAL A 21 -8.10 9.61 2.34
N ASP A 22 -9.37 9.66 1.96
CA ASP A 22 -10.13 8.47 1.56
C ASP A 22 -9.78 8.05 0.12
N LEU A 23 -9.35 6.80 -0.02
CA LEU A 23 -9.05 6.15 -1.30
C LEU A 23 -10.26 5.43 -1.90
N GLY A 24 -11.45 5.61 -1.33
CA GLY A 24 -12.68 4.95 -1.74
C GLY A 24 -12.94 3.68 -0.94
N GLY A 25 -12.97 3.81 0.38
CA GLY A 25 -13.22 2.71 1.33
C GLY A 25 -12.03 2.35 2.22
N TYR A 26 -10.89 3.04 2.06
CA TYR A 26 -9.74 2.93 2.95
C TYR A 26 -9.07 4.29 3.07
N LYS A 27 -8.74 4.69 4.30
CA LYS A 27 -8.14 5.99 4.59
C LYS A 27 -6.64 5.86 4.82
N VAL A 28 -5.88 6.78 4.27
CA VAL A 28 -4.43 6.91 4.50
C VAL A 28 -4.10 8.32 4.97
N ASN A 29 -3.02 8.49 5.72
CA ASN A 29 -2.54 9.82 6.09
C ASN A 29 -2.15 10.61 4.83
N LYS A 30 -2.57 11.87 4.74
CA LYS A 30 -2.28 12.78 3.64
C LYS A 30 -0.78 12.95 3.37
N ALA A 31 0.07 12.86 4.39
CA ALA A 31 1.52 12.88 4.23
C ALA A 31 2.01 11.79 3.25
N VAL A 32 1.38 10.60 3.27
CA VAL A 32 1.67 9.52 2.31
C VAL A 32 1.34 9.95 0.88
N ILE A 33 0.18 10.56 0.70
CA ILE A 33 -0.29 11.03 -0.61
C ILE A 33 0.61 12.14 -1.15
N ASP A 34 1.02 13.06 -0.29
CA ASP A 34 1.88 14.18 -0.66
C ASP A 34 3.31 13.72 -0.97
N MET A 35 3.86 12.78 -0.20
CA MET A 35 5.13 12.10 -0.53
C MET A 35 5.07 11.42 -1.91
N LEU A 36 3.97 10.71 -2.20
CA LEU A 36 3.79 10.03 -3.49
C LEU A 36 3.65 11.01 -4.67
N LYS A 37 3.12 12.22 -4.44
CA LYS A 37 3.03 13.28 -5.47
C LYS A 37 4.40 13.87 -5.79
N LEU A 38 5.25 14.04 -4.77
CA LEU A 38 6.58 14.64 -4.92
C LEU A 38 7.65 13.63 -5.36
N GLY A 39 7.42 12.34 -5.10
CA GLY A 39 8.35 11.27 -5.40
C GLY A 39 8.49 10.91 -6.88
N PRO A 40 9.30 9.88 -7.20
CA PRO A 40 9.58 9.45 -8.57
C PRO A 40 8.40 8.73 -9.26
N ALA A 41 7.27 8.57 -8.57
CA ALA A 41 6.08 7.87 -9.03
C ALA A 41 5.29 8.64 -10.10
N LYS A 42 5.94 8.92 -11.24
CA LYS A 42 5.38 9.71 -12.35
C LYS A 42 4.38 8.96 -13.22
N THR A 43 4.32 7.63 -13.11
CA THR A 43 3.37 6.79 -13.87
C THR A 43 2.34 6.17 -12.94
N ALA A 44 1.15 5.89 -13.45
CA ALA A 44 0.10 5.20 -12.69
C ALA A 44 0.57 3.84 -12.15
N ALA A 45 1.39 3.11 -12.91
CA ALA A 45 1.92 1.83 -12.51
C ALA A 45 2.86 1.94 -11.31
N THR A 46 3.81 2.88 -11.33
CA THR A 46 4.74 3.11 -10.21
C THR A 46 3.99 3.69 -9.01
N TYR A 47 3.07 4.63 -9.24
CA TYR A 47 2.26 5.23 -8.18
C TYR A 47 1.42 4.20 -7.43
N ALA A 48 0.72 3.32 -8.14
CA ALA A 48 -0.06 2.25 -7.50
C ALA A 48 0.83 1.30 -6.68
N ARG A 49 2.02 0.97 -7.16
CA ARG A 49 2.96 0.08 -6.45
C ARG A 49 3.43 0.70 -5.15
N GLU A 50 3.86 1.96 -5.19
CA GLU A 50 4.29 2.68 -4.00
C GLU A 50 3.12 2.87 -3.03
N LEU A 51 1.94 3.27 -3.51
CA LEU A 51 0.75 3.40 -2.68
C LEU A 51 0.35 2.06 -2.03
N LEU A 52 0.44 0.93 -2.77
CA LEU A 52 0.16 -0.39 -2.20
C LEU A 52 1.12 -0.72 -1.04
N ARG A 53 2.40 -0.35 -1.13
CA ARG A 53 3.39 -0.56 -0.05
C ARG A 53 3.15 0.31 1.19
N GLN A 54 2.37 1.37 1.07
CA GLN A 54 1.98 2.22 2.20
C GLN A 54 0.68 1.73 2.86
N VAL A 55 -0.19 1.08 2.08
CA VAL A 55 -1.48 0.54 2.55
C VAL A 55 -1.33 -0.85 3.19
N PHE A 56 -0.29 -1.58 2.84
CA PHE A 56 0.00 -2.92 3.35
C PHE A 56 1.43 -3.01 3.84
N THR A 57 1.65 -3.74 4.93
CA THR A 57 3.00 -4.02 5.42
C THR A 57 3.74 -4.96 4.45
N ALA A 58 5.07 -4.97 4.50
CA ALA A 58 5.87 -5.89 3.70
C ALA A 58 5.51 -7.37 3.97
N GLU A 59 5.21 -7.70 5.22
CA GLU A 59 4.75 -9.03 5.65
C GLU A 59 3.38 -9.38 5.07
N GLU A 60 2.45 -8.43 5.03
CA GLU A 60 1.14 -8.63 4.41
C GLU A 60 1.25 -8.86 2.90
N LEU A 61 2.21 -8.22 2.23
CA LEU A 61 2.42 -8.38 0.79
C LEU A 61 3.12 -9.70 0.45
N LEU A 62 3.98 -10.20 1.34
CA LEU A 62 4.74 -11.43 1.13
C LEU A 62 3.80 -12.63 0.99
N GLY A 63 4.03 -13.45 -0.03
CA GLY A 63 3.26 -14.68 -0.22
C GLY A 63 1.78 -14.48 -0.58
N LYS A 64 1.27 -13.25 -0.70
CA LYS A 64 -0.12 -12.97 -1.10
C LYS A 64 -0.24 -12.60 -2.58
N SER A 65 -1.48 -12.54 -3.06
CA SER A 65 -1.80 -12.18 -4.44
C SER A 65 -2.99 -11.20 -4.52
N ILE A 66 -3.13 -10.53 -5.66
CA ILE A 66 -4.25 -9.60 -5.89
C ILE A 66 -5.60 -10.33 -5.97
N THR A 67 -5.64 -11.56 -6.51
CA THR A 67 -6.88 -12.25 -6.87
C THR A 67 -7.17 -13.51 -6.08
N GLY A 68 -6.19 -14.06 -5.34
CA GLY A 68 -6.33 -15.36 -4.68
C GLY A 68 -6.35 -16.56 -5.63
N LYS A 69 -6.29 -16.33 -6.95
CA LYS A 69 -6.47 -17.38 -7.96
C LYS A 69 -5.14 -18.05 -8.28
N GLN A 70 -5.21 -19.37 -8.48
CA GLN A 70 -4.09 -20.14 -9.01
C GLN A 70 -3.72 -19.66 -10.42
N SER A 71 -2.43 -19.65 -10.74
CA SER A 71 -1.98 -19.35 -12.10
C SER A 71 -2.20 -20.57 -12.99
N ASN A 72 -2.87 -20.38 -14.13
CA ASN A 72 -3.05 -21.43 -15.13
C ASN A 72 -1.72 -21.98 -15.68
N ALA A 73 -0.65 -21.18 -15.63
CA ALA A 73 0.68 -21.57 -16.07
C ALA A 73 1.47 -22.37 -15.01
N HIS A 74 1.04 -22.36 -13.75
CA HIS A 74 1.71 -23.04 -12.64
C HIS A 74 0.69 -23.81 -11.80
N LYS A 75 0.07 -24.82 -12.41
CA LYS A 75 -0.96 -25.66 -11.78
C LYS A 75 -0.43 -26.54 -10.63
N GLU A 76 0.88 -26.67 -10.53
CA GLU A 76 1.53 -27.45 -9.47
C GLU A 76 1.79 -26.62 -8.21
N LYS A 77 1.72 -25.29 -8.30
CA LYS A 77 1.90 -24.40 -7.15
C LYS A 77 0.54 -24.06 -6.54
N GLU A 78 0.47 -24.11 -5.21
CA GLU A 78 -0.73 -23.74 -4.46
C GLU A 78 -1.14 -22.28 -4.72
N ALA A 79 -2.46 -22.04 -4.67
CA ALA A 79 -2.99 -20.69 -4.79
C ALA A 79 -2.59 -19.85 -3.58
N ARG A 80 -2.01 -18.68 -3.85
CA ARG A 80 -1.65 -17.73 -2.79
C ARG A 80 -2.91 -17.05 -2.24
N PRO A 81 -3.01 -16.81 -0.93
CA PRO A 81 -4.13 -16.10 -0.35
C PRO A 81 -4.28 -14.71 -1.00
N GLN A 82 -5.53 -14.24 -1.07
CA GLN A 82 -5.83 -12.92 -1.59
C GLN A 82 -5.44 -11.85 -0.57
N LEU A 83 -4.90 -10.72 -1.03
CA LEU A 83 -4.85 -9.49 -0.26
C LEU A 83 -6.26 -8.99 0.06
N ASP A 84 -6.39 -8.15 1.07
CA ASP A 84 -7.66 -7.51 1.38
C ASP A 84 -8.24 -6.81 0.13
N PRO A 85 -9.37 -7.32 -0.42
CA PRO A 85 -9.88 -6.83 -1.69
C PRO A 85 -10.40 -5.40 -1.58
N ILE A 86 -10.84 -4.95 -0.40
CA ILE A 86 -11.32 -3.58 -0.19
C ILE A 86 -10.14 -2.62 -0.30
N ARG A 87 -9.06 -2.89 0.45
CA ARG A 87 -7.83 -2.08 0.42
C ARG A 87 -7.19 -2.06 -0.97
N VAL A 88 -7.10 -3.20 -1.64
CA VAL A 88 -6.58 -3.28 -3.02
C VAL A 88 -7.45 -2.47 -3.99
N ASN A 89 -8.78 -2.60 -3.91
CA ASN A 89 -9.68 -1.86 -4.79
C ASN A 89 -9.60 -0.35 -4.56
N ALA A 90 -9.42 0.10 -3.31
CA ALA A 90 -9.22 1.50 -2.98
C ALA A 90 -7.95 2.06 -3.66
N VAL A 91 -6.81 1.35 -3.57
CA VAL A 91 -5.57 1.73 -4.26
C VAL A 91 -5.75 1.82 -5.78
N VAL A 92 -6.41 0.82 -6.37
CA VAL A 92 -6.64 0.76 -7.82
C VAL A 92 -7.53 1.90 -8.29
N LYS A 93 -8.68 2.10 -7.64
CA LYS A 93 -9.63 3.16 -7.98
C LYS A 93 -9.01 4.54 -7.82
N TYR A 94 -8.38 4.80 -6.67
CA TYR A 94 -7.72 6.08 -6.41
C TYR A 94 -6.66 6.39 -7.48
N THR A 95 -5.83 5.41 -7.83
CA THR A 95 -4.82 5.58 -8.89
C THR A 95 -5.48 5.86 -10.25
N CYS A 96 -6.53 5.13 -10.60
CA CYS A 96 -7.21 5.33 -11.89
C CYS A 96 -7.83 6.73 -11.98
N THR A 97 -8.47 7.20 -10.91
CA THR A 97 -9.02 8.56 -10.82
C THR A 97 -7.91 9.61 -10.97
N LYS A 98 -6.80 9.48 -10.24
CA LYS A 98 -5.67 10.42 -10.28
C LYS A 98 -5.06 10.56 -11.67
N PHE A 99 -4.91 9.45 -12.40
CA PHE A 99 -4.27 9.41 -13.71
C PHE A 99 -5.26 9.38 -14.88
N HIS A 100 -6.55 9.61 -14.62
CA HIS A 100 -7.63 9.59 -15.62
C HIS A 100 -7.63 8.31 -16.48
N LEU A 101 -7.37 7.16 -15.86
CA LEU A 101 -7.34 5.88 -16.55
C LEU A 101 -8.75 5.31 -16.71
N LEU A 102 -9.10 4.93 -17.95
CA LEU A 102 -10.38 4.31 -18.27
C LEU A 102 -10.48 2.83 -17.87
N LYS A 103 -9.34 2.15 -17.68
CA LYS A 103 -9.28 0.71 -17.41
C LYS A 103 -8.37 0.41 -16.23
N GLU A 104 -8.92 -0.29 -15.23
CA GLU A 104 -8.18 -0.74 -14.04
C GLU A 104 -7.18 -1.88 -14.34
N THR A 105 -7.29 -2.52 -15.50
CA THR A 105 -6.49 -3.70 -15.87
C THR A 105 -5.00 -3.42 -15.87
N ALA A 106 -4.56 -2.27 -16.37
CA ALA A 106 -3.15 -1.89 -16.39
C ALA A 106 -2.56 -1.78 -14.98
N VAL A 107 -3.32 -1.18 -14.06
CA VAL A 107 -2.93 -1.04 -12.65
C VAL A 107 -2.88 -2.41 -11.98
N ARG A 108 -3.93 -3.23 -12.11
CA ARG A 108 -3.98 -4.57 -11.51
C ARG A 108 -2.87 -5.50 -12.03
N SER A 109 -2.57 -5.46 -13.33
CA SER A 109 -1.46 -6.22 -13.92
C SER A 109 -0.12 -5.77 -13.36
N SER A 110 0.09 -4.46 -13.20
CA SER A 110 1.30 -3.90 -12.59
C SER A 110 1.48 -4.36 -11.15
N LEU A 111 0.42 -4.33 -10.34
CA LEU A 111 0.45 -4.79 -8.94
C LEU A 111 0.69 -6.30 -8.86
N SER A 112 0.01 -7.09 -9.70
CA SER A 112 0.18 -8.55 -9.74
C SER A 112 1.62 -8.94 -10.11
N SER A 113 2.23 -8.24 -11.07
CA SER A 113 3.63 -8.43 -11.44
C SER A 113 4.57 -8.09 -10.29
N MET A 114 4.34 -6.98 -9.57
CA MET A 114 5.14 -6.61 -8.39
C MET A 114 5.12 -7.70 -7.31
N LEU A 115 3.94 -8.23 -6.97
CA LEU A 115 3.79 -9.31 -5.98
C LEU A 115 4.34 -10.65 -6.45
N ASN A 116 4.64 -10.81 -7.73
CA ASN A 116 5.31 -11.98 -8.26
C ASN A 116 6.83 -11.84 -8.26
N LYS A 117 7.37 -10.62 -8.30
CA LYS A 117 8.81 -10.34 -8.30
C LYS A 117 9.47 -10.42 -6.93
N GLY A 118 8.73 -10.20 -5.84
CA GLY A 118 9.24 -10.40 -4.47
C GLY A 118 9.39 -11.88 -4.08
N LYS A 119 9.65 -12.77 -5.06
CA LYS A 119 9.77 -14.23 -4.90
C LYS A 119 11.20 -14.73 -5.14
N GLU A 120 12.15 -13.83 -5.37
CA GLU A 120 13.57 -14.15 -5.60
C GLU A 120 14.39 -13.80 -4.38
#